data_AF-A0A532DLT6-F1
#
_entry.id   AF-A0A532DLT6-F1
#
_cell.length_a   1.000
_cell.length_b   1.000
_cell.length_c   1.000
_cell.angle_alpha   90.00
_cell.angle_beta   90.00
_cell.angle_gamma   90.00
#
_symmetry.space_group_name_H-M   'P 1'
#
loop_
_entity.id
_entity.type
_entity.pdbx_description
1 polymer ?
#
loop_
_entity_poly.entity_id
_entity_poly.type
_entity_poly.pdbx_seq_one_letter_code
_entity_poly.pdbx_strand_id
1 'polypeptide(L)'
;MKKLLIALMATTAALSLAASAEAADKLKACWVYTGPIGDFGYSYQHDQGRLEVEKALGDKVETAYLENVSEGPDADRAFERLAREGCKIIFGTSFGFMDPEVKVAKKFPKVMFEHATGYKTAENLGIYNARFYEGRYVLGQIAAKESKSGVAGYIVSFPIPEVVMGINSFMLGAQSINPNFKAKIVWVNSWFDPGKEADAAKALFDQGADIIVQH
;
A
#
# COMPACT_ATOMS: atom_id res chain seq x y z
N MET A 1 38.27 0.86 -58.06
CA MET A 1 38.06 2.03 -57.18
C MET A 1 36.58 2.30 -56.89
N LYS A 2 35.69 2.45 -57.89
CA LYS A 2 34.24 2.66 -57.64
C LYS A 2 33.53 1.55 -56.85
N LYS A 3 33.89 0.27 -57.04
CA LYS A 3 33.31 -0.86 -56.27
C LYS A 3 33.77 -0.92 -54.80
N LEU A 4 34.95 -0.40 -54.46
CA LEU A 4 35.44 -0.32 -53.08
C LEU A 4 34.77 0.82 -52.30
N LEU A 5 34.49 1.95 -52.97
CA LEU A 5 33.80 3.10 -52.37
C LEU A 5 32.34 2.80 -52.01
N ILE A 6 31.65 1.99 -52.83
CA ILE A 6 30.26 1.58 -52.57
C ILE A 6 30.19 0.58 -51.39
N ALA A 7 31.17 -0.32 -51.27
CA ALA A 7 31.25 -1.26 -50.15
C ALA A 7 31.57 -0.57 -48.81
N LEU A 8 32.32 0.54 -48.82
CA LEU A 8 32.67 1.31 -47.61
C LEU A 8 31.53 2.23 -47.13
N MET A 9 30.67 2.69 -48.04
CA MET A 9 29.45 3.45 -47.70
C MET A 9 28.32 2.54 -47.18
N ALA A 10 28.24 1.29 -47.65
CA ALA A 10 27.25 0.34 -47.16
C ALA A 10 27.55 -0.15 -45.73
N THR A 11 28.82 -0.27 -45.35
CA THR A 11 29.22 -0.67 -43.99
C THR A 11 29.05 0.45 -42.97
N THR A 12 29.23 1.71 -43.34
CA THR A 12 29.01 2.87 -42.45
C THR A 12 27.53 3.17 -42.19
N ALA A 13 26.65 2.88 -43.16
CA ALA A 13 25.20 2.96 -42.96
C ALA A 13 24.65 1.84 -42.05
N ALA A 14 25.23 0.63 -42.11
CA ALA A 14 24.81 -0.48 -41.24
C ALA A 14 25.23 -0.28 -39.76
N LEU A 15 26.34 0.41 -39.51
CA LEU A 15 26.81 0.73 -38.14
C LEU A 15 26.03 1.89 -37.48
N SER A 16 25.37 2.75 -38.25
CA SER A 16 24.55 3.87 -37.72
C SER A 16 23.12 3.45 -37.36
N LEU A 17 22.60 2.38 -37.97
CA LEU A 17 21.30 1.77 -37.63
C LEU A 17 21.37 0.82 -36.42
N ALA A 18 22.57 0.40 -35.99
CA ALA A 18 22.75 -0.43 -34.79
C ALA A 18 22.96 0.39 -33.49
N ALA A 19 23.20 1.72 -33.61
CA ALA A 19 23.50 2.60 -32.48
C ALA A 19 22.28 3.32 -31.88
N SER A 20 21.07 3.04 -32.39
CA SER A 20 19.80 3.61 -31.91
C SER A 20 18.85 2.52 -31.40
N ALA A 21 19.39 1.48 -30.76
CA ALA A 21 18.66 0.89 -29.66
C ALA A 21 18.72 1.89 -28.50
N GLU A 22 17.91 2.95 -28.56
CA GLU A 22 17.61 3.77 -27.39
C GLU A 22 17.14 2.78 -26.31
N ALA A 23 17.99 2.54 -25.31
CA ALA A 23 17.54 1.91 -24.09
C ALA A 23 16.44 2.82 -23.56
N ALA A 24 15.18 2.41 -23.69
CA ALA A 24 14.06 3.18 -23.17
C ALA A 24 14.36 3.47 -21.69
N ASP A 25 14.36 4.74 -21.31
CA ASP A 25 14.63 5.16 -19.94
C ASP A 25 13.74 4.35 -18.99
N LYS A 26 14.33 3.83 -17.90
CA LYS A 26 13.61 3.03 -16.91
C LYS A 26 12.42 3.82 -16.39
N LEU A 27 11.27 3.17 -16.24
CA LEU A 27 10.13 3.78 -15.57
C LEU A 27 10.46 3.92 -14.08
N LYS A 28 10.62 5.15 -13.59
CA LYS A 28 10.78 5.41 -12.16
C LYS A 28 9.41 5.34 -11.46
N ALA A 29 9.16 4.29 -10.70
CA ALA A 29 7.94 4.09 -9.90
C ALA A 29 8.24 4.31 -8.41
N CYS A 30 7.38 5.01 -7.69
CA CYS A 30 7.69 5.43 -6.33
C CYS A 30 6.56 5.10 -5.35
N TRP A 31 6.90 4.79 -4.11
CA TRP A 31 5.94 4.44 -3.07
C TRP A 31 6.05 5.38 -1.86
N VAL A 32 4.92 5.66 -1.22
CA VAL A 32 4.85 6.39 0.04
C VAL A 32 4.15 5.50 1.07
N TYR A 33 4.87 5.16 2.13
CA TYR A 33 4.39 4.33 3.24
C TYR A 33 4.09 5.18 4.47
N THR A 34 2.98 4.87 5.15
CA THR A 34 2.62 5.54 6.42
C THR A 34 3.43 5.03 7.61
N GLY A 35 3.94 3.79 7.54
CA GLY A 35 4.77 3.19 8.57
C GLY A 35 6.13 2.75 8.04
N PRO A 36 6.93 2.08 8.89
CA PRO A 36 8.20 1.48 8.47
C PRO A 36 7.97 0.11 7.84
N ILE A 37 8.83 -0.30 6.91
CA ILE A 37 8.94 -1.66 6.37
C ILE A 37 9.20 -2.67 7.51
N GLY A 38 9.82 -2.21 8.60
CA GLY A 38 9.99 -2.97 9.83
C GLY A 38 8.72 -3.21 10.65
N ASP A 39 7.53 -2.81 10.17
CA ASP A 39 6.25 -3.14 10.80
C ASP A 39 5.86 -4.63 10.65
N PHE A 40 6.49 -5.35 9.72
CA PHE A 40 6.21 -6.76 9.39
C PHE A 40 4.74 -7.06 9.10
N GLY A 41 3.97 -6.04 8.73
CA GLY A 41 2.54 -6.10 8.49
C GLY A 41 2.18 -5.29 7.26
N TYR A 42 1.60 -4.11 7.45
CA TYR A 42 0.97 -3.36 6.37
C TYR A 42 1.98 -2.74 5.39
N SER A 43 2.91 -1.94 5.88
CA SER A 43 3.94 -1.27 5.05
C SER A 43 4.92 -2.30 4.51
N TYR A 44 5.28 -3.30 5.31
CA TYR A 44 6.05 -4.46 4.85
C TYR A 44 5.41 -5.13 3.64
N GLN A 45 4.10 -5.43 3.67
CA GLN A 45 3.43 -6.11 2.55
C GLN A 45 3.33 -5.25 1.29
N HIS A 46 3.15 -3.92 1.43
CA HIS A 46 3.29 -3.01 0.27
C HIS A 46 4.71 -3.04 -0.30
N ASP A 47 5.73 -3.08 0.55
CA ASP A 47 7.12 -3.16 0.11
C ASP A 47 7.46 -4.50 -0.56
N GLN A 48 6.92 -5.62 -0.06
CA GLN A 48 7.01 -6.90 -0.77
C GLN A 48 6.37 -6.81 -2.16
N GLY A 49 5.24 -6.11 -2.29
CA GLY A 49 4.63 -5.80 -3.58
C GLY A 49 5.56 -5.02 -4.51
N ARG A 50 6.23 -3.98 -3.99
CA ARG A 50 7.24 -3.21 -4.74
C ARG A 50 8.41 -4.08 -5.20
N LEU A 51 8.93 -4.94 -4.33
CA LEU A 51 10.03 -5.86 -4.66
C LEU A 51 9.62 -6.88 -5.73
N GLU A 52 8.37 -7.37 -5.71
CA GLU A 52 7.86 -8.24 -6.78
C GLU A 52 7.71 -7.49 -8.11
N VAL A 53 7.41 -6.17 -8.10
CA VAL A 53 7.46 -5.33 -9.31
C VAL A 53 8.88 -5.24 -9.87
N GLU A 54 9.88 -5.00 -9.02
CA GLU A 54 11.30 -4.98 -9.46
C GLU A 54 11.71 -6.30 -10.09
N LYS A 55 11.36 -7.41 -9.45
CA LYS A 55 11.65 -8.76 -9.93
C LYS A 55 10.94 -9.09 -11.24
N ALA A 56 9.68 -8.69 -11.39
CA ALA A 56 8.88 -8.99 -12.58
C ALA A 56 9.26 -8.12 -13.80
N LEU A 57 9.63 -6.87 -13.58
CA LEU A 57 9.91 -5.90 -14.66
C LEU A 57 11.40 -5.70 -14.94
N GLY A 58 12.27 -6.08 -14.00
CA GLY A 58 13.72 -6.01 -14.13
C GLY A 58 14.19 -4.64 -14.59
N ASP A 59 14.99 -4.60 -15.64
CA ASP A 59 15.58 -3.37 -16.17
C ASP A 59 14.58 -2.36 -16.76
N LYS A 60 13.29 -2.67 -16.81
CA LYS A 60 12.26 -1.72 -17.27
C LYS A 60 11.81 -0.75 -16.19
N VAL A 61 12.11 -1.03 -14.92
CA VAL A 61 11.67 -0.23 -13.77
C VAL A 61 12.84 0.16 -12.89
N GLU A 62 12.74 1.34 -12.29
CA GLU A 62 13.53 1.76 -11.13
C GLU A 62 12.54 2.09 -10.03
N THR A 63 12.73 1.58 -8.81
CA THR A 63 11.83 1.91 -7.70
C THR A 63 12.48 2.77 -6.64
N ALA A 64 11.69 3.61 -5.99
CA ALA A 64 12.07 4.37 -4.81
C ALA A 64 10.91 4.41 -3.82
N TYR A 65 11.18 4.67 -2.56
CA TYR A 65 10.13 4.79 -1.55
C TYR A 65 10.48 5.78 -0.45
N LEU A 66 9.46 6.23 0.27
CA LEU A 66 9.56 6.99 1.51
C LEU A 66 8.76 6.26 2.59
N GLU A 67 9.35 6.08 3.77
CA GLU A 67 8.71 5.44 4.93
C GLU A 67 8.31 6.46 5.97
N ASN A 68 7.45 6.05 6.92
CA ASN A 68 7.03 6.87 8.07
C ASN A 68 6.47 8.25 7.67
N VAL A 69 5.80 8.34 6.53
CA VAL A 69 5.21 9.60 6.06
C VAL A 69 3.88 9.79 6.78
N SER A 70 3.81 10.83 7.60
CA SER A 70 2.57 11.20 8.30
C SER A 70 1.53 11.75 7.32
N GLU A 71 0.26 11.49 7.63
CA GLU A 71 -0.87 12.02 6.88
C GLU A 71 -0.93 13.56 6.96
N GLY A 72 -1.57 14.21 5.97
CA GLY A 72 -1.69 15.66 5.92
C GLY A 72 -0.48 16.37 5.29
N PRO A 73 0.07 17.45 5.90
CA PRO A 73 1.10 18.29 5.25
C PRO A 73 2.40 17.57 4.90
N ASP A 74 2.73 16.49 5.58
CA ASP A 74 3.96 15.72 5.34
C ASP A 74 3.82 14.87 4.08
N ALA A 75 2.66 14.24 3.90
CA ALA A 75 2.28 13.56 2.67
C ALA A 75 2.31 14.51 1.46
N ASP A 76 1.78 15.74 1.57
CA ASP A 76 1.86 16.76 0.50
C ASP A 76 3.30 16.95 0.02
N ARG A 77 4.24 17.11 0.97
CA ARG A 77 5.66 17.33 0.67
C ARG A 77 6.32 16.08 0.09
N ALA A 78 5.96 14.90 0.58
CA ALA A 78 6.48 13.62 0.09
C ALA A 78 6.09 13.37 -1.37
N PHE A 79 4.80 13.49 -1.71
CA PHE A 79 4.32 13.30 -3.07
C PHE A 79 4.90 14.35 -4.03
N GLU A 80 4.93 15.62 -3.62
CA GLU A 80 5.50 16.69 -4.45
C GLU A 80 7.01 16.50 -4.68
N ARG A 81 7.75 16.03 -3.66
CA ARG A 81 9.17 15.68 -3.78
C ARG A 81 9.37 14.57 -4.82
N LEU A 82 8.66 13.45 -4.69
CA LEU A 82 8.79 12.31 -5.61
C LEU A 82 8.44 12.69 -7.05
N ALA A 83 7.39 13.49 -7.25
CA ALA A 83 7.02 13.99 -8.58
C ALA A 83 8.13 14.86 -9.20
N ARG A 84 8.81 15.69 -8.40
CA ARG A 84 9.96 16.51 -8.85
C ARG A 84 11.22 15.69 -9.08
N GLU A 85 11.40 14.58 -8.35
CA GLU A 85 12.51 13.62 -8.52
C GLU A 85 12.32 12.68 -9.73
N GLY A 86 11.32 12.94 -10.57
CA GLY A 86 11.15 12.28 -11.86
C GLY A 86 10.34 10.97 -11.82
N CYS A 87 9.74 10.62 -10.68
CA CYS A 87 8.81 9.49 -10.60
C CYS A 87 7.67 9.68 -11.63
N LYS A 88 7.41 8.65 -12.43
CA LYS A 88 6.36 8.65 -13.46
C LYS A 88 5.04 8.09 -12.94
N ILE A 89 5.11 7.25 -11.92
CA ILE A 89 3.97 6.76 -11.16
C ILE A 89 4.30 6.79 -9.66
N ILE A 90 3.35 7.22 -8.83
CA ILE A 90 3.51 7.26 -7.37
C ILE A 90 2.32 6.55 -6.70
N PHE A 91 2.63 5.58 -5.84
CA PHE A 91 1.66 4.83 -5.04
C PHE A 91 1.62 5.40 -3.62
N GLY A 92 0.48 5.92 -3.19
CA GLY A 92 0.26 6.27 -1.79
C GLY A 92 -0.53 5.18 -1.08
N THR A 93 0.09 4.63 -0.06
CA THR A 93 -0.36 3.35 0.52
C THR A 93 -1.20 3.49 1.78
N SER A 94 -1.71 4.68 2.13
CA SER A 94 -2.54 4.88 3.34
C SER A 94 -3.76 5.74 3.04
N PHE A 95 -4.88 5.45 3.70
CA PHE A 95 -6.15 6.14 3.50
C PHE A 95 -6.03 7.68 3.60
N GLY A 96 -5.33 8.21 4.61
CA GLY A 96 -5.20 9.66 4.78
C GLY A 96 -4.27 10.35 3.78
N PHE A 97 -3.69 9.63 2.82
CA PHE A 97 -2.98 10.22 1.69
C PHE A 97 -3.90 10.71 0.57
N MET A 98 -5.21 10.39 0.61
CA MET A 98 -6.15 10.68 -0.47
C MET A 98 -6.16 12.16 -0.89
N ASP A 99 -6.33 13.06 0.08
CA ASP A 99 -6.42 14.50 -0.20
C ASP A 99 -5.07 15.11 -0.63
N PRO A 100 -3.94 14.76 0.02
CA PRO A 100 -2.61 15.09 -0.47
C PRO A 100 -2.32 14.64 -1.90
N GLU A 101 -2.62 13.38 -2.24
CA GLU A 101 -2.40 12.86 -3.60
C GLU A 101 -3.26 13.59 -4.63
N VAL A 102 -4.57 13.78 -4.36
CA VAL A 102 -5.46 14.54 -5.26
C VAL A 102 -4.95 15.96 -5.48
N LYS A 103 -4.40 16.60 -4.44
CA LYS A 103 -3.83 17.95 -4.53
C LYS A 103 -2.56 17.96 -5.39
N VAL A 104 -1.66 17.00 -5.20
CA VAL A 104 -0.39 16.92 -5.95
C VAL A 104 -0.62 16.46 -7.39
N ALA A 105 -1.52 15.51 -7.63
CA ALA A 105 -1.89 15.03 -8.97
C ALA A 105 -2.30 16.18 -9.91
N LYS A 106 -3.07 17.16 -9.40
CA LYS A 106 -3.44 18.38 -10.13
C LYS A 106 -2.25 19.25 -10.54
N LYS A 107 -1.16 19.26 -9.75
CA LYS A 107 0.06 20.03 -10.06
C LYS A 107 0.96 19.32 -11.06
N PHE A 108 0.87 17.99 -11.15
CA PHE A 108 1.75 17.15 -11.95
C PHE A 108 0.95 16.25 -12.91
N PRO A 109 0.27 16.81 -13.94
CA PRO A 109 -0.63 16.07 -14.81
C PRO A 109 0.06 14.99 -15.68
N LYS A 110 1.40 14.96 -15.72
CA LYS A 110 2.19 13.95 -16.44
C LYS A 110 2.66 12.79 -15.55
N VAL A 111 2.38 12.85 -14.25
CA VAL A 111 2.72 11.79 -13.28
C VAL A 111 1.42 11.07 -12.96
N MET A 112 1.47 9.74 -12.99
CA MET A 112 0.35 8.90 -12.58
C MET A 112 0.37 8.71 -11.06
N PHE A 113 -0.80 8.64 -10.45
CA PHE A 113 -0.96 8.40 -9.02
C PHE A 113 -1.90 7.21 -8.83
N GLU A 114 -1.60 6.40 -7.82
CA GLU A 114 -2.43 5.27 -7.42
C GLU A 114 -2.60 5.31 -5.91
N HIS A 115 -3.84 5.51 -5.48
CA HIS A 115 -4.16 5.73 -4.09
C HIS A 115 -4.83 4.50 -3.45
N ALA A 116 -4.23 3.98 -2.38
CA ALA A 116 -4.78 2.85 -1.66
C ALA A 116 -6.01 3.26 -0.83
N THR A 117 -7.08 2.46 -0.91
CA THR A 117 -8.26 2.46 -0.01
C THR A 117 -9.23 3.64 -0.10
N GLY A 118 -8.80 4.78 -0.62
CA GLY A 118 -9.67 5.95 -0.80
C GLY A 118 -10.66 5.81 -1.95
N TYR A 119 -11.34 6.93 -2.24
CA TYR A 119 -12.49 6.95 -3.16
C TYR A 119 -12.49 8.15 -4.13
N LYS A 120 -11.52 9.06 -4.01
CA LYS A 120 -11.36 10.19 -4.94
C LYS A 120 -10.45 9.76 -6.09
N THR A 121 -10.85 10.07 -7.31
CA THR A 121 -10.07 9.85 -8.54
C THR A 121 -9.83 11.16 -9.28
N ALA A 122 -8.88 11.16 -10.21
CA ALA A 122 -8.65 12.22 -11.18
C ALA A 122 -8.16 11.60 -12.50
N GLU A 123 -7.96 12.42 -13.54
CA GLU A 123 -7.48 11.94 -14.85
C GLU A 123 -6.16 11.16 -14.75
N ASN A 124 -5.27 11.59 -13.86
CA ASN A 124 -3.99 10.95 -13.58
C ASN A 124 -3.92 10.34 -12.16
N LEU A 125 -5.05 10.06 -11.53
CA LEU A 125 -5.11 9.44 -10.19
C LEU A 125 -6.15 8.32 -10.16
N GLY A 126 -5.65 7.08 -10.10
CA GLY A 126 -6.40 5.86 -9.85
C GLY A 126 -6.55 5.57 -8.35
N ILE A 127 -7.42 4.62 -8.05
CA ILE A 127 -7.58 4.06 -6.72
C ILE A 127 -7.47 2.54 -6.81
N TYR A 128 -6.92 1.94 -5.76
CA TYR A 128 -6.91 0.50 -5.59
C TYR A 128 -7.27 0.14 -4.15
N ASN A 129 -8.00 -0.96 -3.97
CA ASN A 129 -8.39 -1.43 -2.64
C ASN A 129 -8.51 -2.96 -2.63
N ALA A 130 -8.42 -3.56 -1.45
CA ALA A 130 -8.69 -4.97 -1.25
C ALA A 130 -9.97 -5.17 -0.44
N ARG A 131 -10.62 -6.32 -0.63
CA ARG A 131 -11.80 -6.70 0.17
C ARG A 131 -11.35 -7.31 1.50
N PHE A 132 -10.63 -6.55 2.32
CA PHE A 132 -10.06 -7.02 3.59
C PHE A 132 -11.10 -7.71 4.49
N TYR A 133 -12.34 -7.20 4.46
CA TYR A 133 -13.46 -7.69 5.24
C TYR A 133 -13.82 -9.16 4.93
N GLU A 134 -13.51 -9.70 3.74
CA GLU A 134 -13.75 -11.12 3.43
C GLU A 134 -12.88 -12.02 4.30
N GLY A 135 -11.58 -11.68 4.45
CA GLY A 135 -10.68 -12.35 5.39
C GLY A 135 -11.13 -12.18 6.84
N ARG A 136 -11.65 -11.00 7.20
CA ARG A 136 -12.18 -10.75 8.55
C ARG A 136 -13.36 -11.65 8.91
N TYR A 137 -14.24 -11.95 7.96
CA TYR A 137 -15.35 -12.88 8.18
C TYR A 137 -14.83 -14.27 8.57
N VAL A 138 -13.85 -14.79 7.82
CA VAL A 138 -13.22 -16.09 8.09
C VAL A 138 -12.53 -16.08 9.44
N LEU A 139 -11.79 -15.01 9.77
CA LEU A 139 -11.17 -14.85 11.09
C LEU A 139 -12.19 -14.86 12.22
N GLY A 140 -13.37 -14.26 12.01
CA GLY A 140 -14.48 -14.31 12.96
C GLY A 140 -14.95 -15.74 13.23
N GLN A 141 -15.13 -16.54 12.18
CA GLN A 141 -15.52 -17.95 12.31
C GLN A 141 -14.48 -18.77 13.08
N ILE A 142 -13.19 -18.54 12.80
CA ILE A 142 -12.09 -19.19 13.52
C ILE A 142 -12.12 -18.77 14.99
N ALA A 143 -12.17 -17.47 15.26
CA ALA A 143 -12.21 -16.93 16.63
C ALA A 143 -13.35 -17.53 17.46
N ALA A 144 -14.54 -17.66 16.88
CA ALA A 144 -15.69 -18.23 17.57
C ALA A 144 -15.58 -19.75 17.85
N LYS A 145 -14.78 -20.49 17.07
CA LYS A 145 -14.50 -21.92 17.33
C LYS A 145 -13.41 -22.12 18.37
N GLU A 146 -12.40 -21.26 18.38
CA GLU A 146 -11.23 -21.40 19.24
C GLU A 146 -11.42 -20.75 20.63
N SER A 147 -12.22 -19.68 20.72
CA SER A 147 -12.44 -18.95 21.96
C SER A 147 -13.21 -19.79 22.98
N LYS A 148 -12.69 -19.82 24.20
CA LYS A 148 -13.33 -20.43 25.38
C LYS A 148 -14.18 -19.41 26.14
N SER A 149 -13.79 -18.13 26.10
CA SER A 149 -14.51 -17.03 26.74
C SER A 149 -15.72 -16.55 25.94
N GLY A 150 -15.73 -16.78 24.63
CA GLY A 150 -16.70 -16.19 23.69
C GLY A 150 -16.47 -14.69 23.44
N VAL A 151 -15.29 -14.16 23.79
CA VAL A 151 -14.93 -12.74 23.70
C VAL A 151 -13.60 -12.56 22.98
N ALA A 152 -13.61 -11.80 21.87
CA ALA A 152 -12.40 -11.30 21.24
C ALA A 152 -12.05 -9.88 21.70
N GLY A 153 -10.77 -9.56 21.71
CA GLY A 153 -10.26 -8.20 21.75
C GLY A 153 -9.93 -7.74 20.34
N TYR A 154 -10.42 -6.56 19.95
CA TYR A 154 -10.20 -5.98 18.63
C TYR A 154 -9.48 -4.63 18.78
N ILE A 155 -8.23 -4.58 18.34
CA ILE A 155 -7.40 -3.37 18.32
C ILE A 155 -7.61 -2.67 16.98
N VAL A 156 -8.02 -1.41 17.00
CA VAL A 156 -8.43 -0.69 15.80
C VAL A 156 -7.78 0.69 15.71
N SER A 157 -7.55 1.13 14.49
CA SER A 157 -6.82 2.36 14.18
C SER A 157 -7.74 3.58 14.25
N PHE A 158 -8.40 3.93 13.14
CA PHE A 158 -9.31 5.07 13.01
C PHE A 158 -10.71 4.63 12.57
N PRO A 159 -11.78 5.33 12.98
CA PRO A 159 -13.16 4.94 12.69
C PRO A 159 -13.58 5.29 11.24
N ILE A 160 -12.82 4.80 10.26
CA ILE A 160 -13.09 4.96 8.83
C ILE A 160 -13.86 3.74 8.28
N PRO A 161 -14.49 3.85 7.08
CA PRO A 161 -15.30 2.77 6.53
C PRO A 161 -14.60 1.41 6.45
N GLU A 162 -13.31 1.38 6.08
CA GLU A 162 -12.54 0.14 6.00
C GLU A 162 -12.47 -0.60 7.35
N VAL A 163 -12.15 0.13 8.42
CA VAL A 163 -12.05 -0.42 9.78
C VAL A 163 -13.41 -0.89 10.27
N VAL A 164 -14.46 -0.11 10.04
CA VAL A 164 -15.84 -0.47 10.43
C VAL A 164 -16.33 -1.71 9.66
N MET A 165 -16.03 -1.81 8.36
CA MET A 165 -16.32 -3.02 7.58
C MET A 165 -15.59 -4.24 8.15
N GLY A 166 -14.33 -4.08 8.57
CA GLY A 166 -13.55 -5.14 9.19
C GLY A 166 -14.16 -5.64 10.50
N ILE A 167 -14.52 -4.72 11.41
CA ILE A 167 -15.18 -5.04 12.69
C ILE A 167 -16.50 -5.77 12.44
N ASN A 168 -17.36 -5.21 11.57
CA ASN A 168 -18.67 -5.79 11.30
C ASN A 168 -18.55 -7.17 10.68
N SER A 169 -17.66 -7.35 9.70
CA SER A 169 -17.48 -8.63 9.03
C SER A 169 -16.93 -9.70 9.97
N PHE A 170 -15.96 -9.35 10.82
CA PHE A 170 -15.47 -10.23 11.88
C PHE A 170 -16.60 -10.65 12.82
N MET A 171 -17.43 -9.71 13.29
CA MET A 171 -18.56 -10.02 14.16
C MET A 171 -19.60 -10.91 13.49
N LEU A 172 -19.94 -10.64 12.22
CA LEU A 172 -20.85 -11.49 11.44
C LEU A 172 -20.30 -12.92 11.28
N GLY A 173 -19.00 -13.04 10.99
CA GLY A 173 -18.31 -14.33 10.92
C GLY A 173 -18.38 -15.08 12.23
N ALA A 174 -18.02 -14.43 13.33
CA ALA A 174 -18.07 -15.03 14.66
C ALA A 174 -19.50 -15.45 15.07
N GLN A 175 -20.47 -14.59 14.81
CA GLN A 175 -21.88 -14.83 15.15
C GLN A 175 -22.55 -15.90 14.28
N SER A 176 -21.99 -16.22 13.10
CA SER A 176 -22.43 -17.38 12.33
C SER A 176 -22.10 -18.72 13.00
N ILE A 177 -21.13 -18.75 13.92
CA ILE A 177 -20.74 -19.94 14.69
C ILE A 177 -21.29 -19.88 16.12
N ASN A 178 -21.13 -18.73 16.78
CA ASN A 178 -21.63 -18.47 18.12
C ASN A 178 -22.43 -17.15 18.13
N PRO A 179 -23.77 -17.19 18.08
CA PRO A 179 -24.61 -15.99 18.05
C PRO A 179 -24.42 -15.04 19.24
N ASN A 180 -23.87 -15.53 20.35
CA ASN A 180 -23.60 -14.74 21.55
C ASN A 180 -22.17 -14.18 21.61
N PHE A 181 -21.31 -14.46 20.61
CA PHE A 181 -19.93 -13.97 20.58
C PHE A 181 -19.87 -12.45 20.69
N LYS A 182 -18.90 -11.94 21.45
CA LYS A 182 -18.70 -10.51 21.70
C LYS A 182 -17.30 -10.09 21.28
N ALA A 183 -17.14 -8.79 21.00
CA ALA A 183 -15.84 -8.16 20.86
C ALA A 183 -15.73 -6.95 21.77
N LYS A 184 -14.56 -6.76 22.38
CA LYS A 184 -14.15 -5.53 23.06
C LYS A 184 -13.22 -4.77 22.13
N ILE A 185 -13.55 -3.50 21.88
CA ILE A 185 -12.86 -2.69 20.87
C ILE A 185 -12.02 -1.63 21.58
N VAL A 186 -10.75 -1.50 21.19
CA VAL A 186 -9.86 -0.43 21.65
C VAL A 186 -9.35 0.37 20.45
N TRP A 187 -9.64 1.66 20.44
CA TRP A 187 -9.17 2.61 19.42
C TRP A 187 -7.80 3.16 19.81
N VAL A 188 -6.78 2.81 19.03
CA VAL A 188 -5.40 3.30 19.18
C VAL A 188 -5.24 4.71 18.59
N ASN A 189 -6.07 5.07 17.61
CA ASN A 189 -5.98 6.34 16.87
C ASN A 189 -4.61 6.55 16.20
N SER A 190 -4.02 5.45 15.73
CA SER A 190 -2.82 5.40 14.90
C SER A 190 -2.90 4.15 14.02
N TRP A 191 -2.29 4.20 12.83
CA TRP A 191 -2.07 3.02 11.99
C TRP A 191 -0.93 2.16 12.52
N PHE A 192 0.06 2.77 13.17
CA PHE A 192 1.24 2.09 13.68
C PHE A 192 1.74 2.80 14.95
N ASP A 193 1.64 2.10 16.08
CA ASP A 193 2.19 2.51 17.38
C ASP A 193 2.36 1.24 18.24
N PRO A 194 3.49 0.51 18.08
CA PRO A 194 3.69 -0.79 18.74
C PRO A 194 3.54 -0.75 20.26
N GLY A 195 3.85 0.40 20.88
CA GLY A 195 3.67 0.60 22.32
C GLY A 195 2.18 0.61 22.69
N LYS A 196 1.38 1.45 22.03
CA LYS A 196 -0.07 1.50 22.29
C LYS A 196 -0.78 0.22 21.87
N GLU A 197 -0.35 -0.43 20.79
CA GLU A 197 -0.90 -1.72 20.35
C GLU A 197 -0.65 -2.81 21.40
N ALA A 198 0.58 -2.89 21.95
CA ALA A 198 0.90 -3.83 23.01
C ALA A 198 0.10 -3.55 24.30
N ASP A 199 -0.08 -2.29 24.68
CA ASP A 199 -0.85 -1.94 25.86
C ASP A 199 -2.36 -2.18 25.68
N ALA A 200 -2.89 -1.93 24.47
CA ALA A 200 -4.26 -2.30 24.11
C ALA A 200 -4.47 -3.82 24.19
N ALA A 201 -3.53 -4.62 23.69
CA ALA A 201 -3.60 -6.08 23.76
C ALA A 201 -3.64 -6.57 25.21
N LYS A 202 -2.72 -6.08 26.07
CA LYS A 202 -2.70 -6.42 27.51
C LYS A 202 -4.03 -6.07 28.17
N ALA A 203 -4.52 -4.85 27.95
CA ALA A 203 -5.78 -4.40 28.54
C ALA A 203 -6.99 -5.24 28.09
N LEU A 204 -6.98 -5.73 26.85
CA LEU A 204 -8.02 -6.63 26.32
C LEU A 204 -7.96 -8.02 26.96
N PHE A 205 -6.76 -8.57 27.16
CA PHE A 205 -6.56 -9.82 27.90
C PHE A 205 -7.01 -9.71 29.37
N ASP A 206 -6.62 -8.63 30.07
CA ASP A 206 -7.04 -8.37 31.46
C ASP A 206 -8.56 -8.25 31.58
N GLN A 207 -9.22 -7.83 30.49
CA GLN A 207 -10.65 -7.73 30.37
C GLN A 207 -11.33 -9.05 29.94
N GLY A 208 -10.60 -10.16 29.86
CA GLY A 208 -11.14 -11.50 29.62
C GLY A 208 -11.32 -11.87 28.15
N ALA A 209 -10.75 -11.13 27.21
CA ALA A 209 -10.63 -11.63 25.84
C ALA A 209 -9.58 -12.74 25.78
N ASP A 210 -9.83 -13.80 25.01
CA ASP A 210 -8.88 -14.90 24.79
C ASP A 210 -8.48 -15.06 23.31
N ILE A 211 -9.04 -14.24 22.44
CA ILE A 211 -8.63 -14.05 21.04
C ILE A 211 -8.30 -12.58 20.84
N ILE A 212 -7.16 -12.28 20.19
CA ILE A 212 -6.80 -10.92 19.78
C ILE A 212 -6.81 -10.83 18.26
N VAL A 213 -7.42 -9.77 17.76
CA VAL A 213 -7.42 -9.39 16.35
C VAL A 213 -7.08 -7.91 16.27
N GLN A 214 -6.33 -7.51 15.26
CA GLN A 214 -6.09 -6.11 14.95
C GLN A 214 -6.54 -5.77 13.54
N HIS A 215 -6.93 -4.53 13.31
CA HIS A 215 -7.10 -4.01 11.96
C HIS A 215 -5.76 -3.98 11.22
#